data_AF-A0AB33INQ0-F1
#
_entry.id   AF-A0AB33INQ0-F1
#
_cell.length_a   1.000
_cell.length_b   1.000
_cell.length_c   1.000
_cell.angle_alpha   90.00
_cell.angle_beta   90.00
_cell.angle_gamma   90.00
#
_symmetry.space_group_name_H-M   'P 1'
#
loop_
_entity.id
_entity.type
_entity.pdbx_description
1 polymer ?
#
loop_
_entity_poly.entity_id
_entity_poly.type
_entity_poly.pdbx_seq_one_letter_code
_entity_poly.pdbx_strand_id
1 'polypeptide(L)'
;MGWPAAASVAYNTAVGALVIPVCLGVNLLMLLTKTTRTVNIDLWNYWHFAFIGAVVYFVMGESLLWGYFAAIICYIITMVMADLTANSFQKYYGNLDGISIPQPFCQSFVPFALIVNKLLDKIPGFSRLDIDAEGLKKKFGVLGEPLVLGVIVGILIGYLAQADIKGILTLGIIMGAVMELIPRITRLFIDGLLPISEKTKTLVEKKFNGRQVNIGMSPALVIGHPTTLVVSLLLIPTVLFLAVILPGNQFLPLASLAGMFYLFPLVLPITKGNVVKTFIIGLVALTVGLYFVTDMAADFTVAANAVYAATQDAAAKIPDGFAGGALDFASSLLGWCIYKLTCYLSYIGPALLVVLAIALMLINRRRILQEEKNSLG
;
A
#
# COMPACT_ATOMS: atom_id res chain seq x y z
N MET A 1 -10.05 -0.09 -13.71
CA MET A 1 -9.09 -1.21 -13.86
C MET A 1 -8.57 -1.62 -12.48
N GLY A 2 -7.95 -2.79 -12.34
CA GLY A 2 -7.39 -3.27 -11.07
C GLY A 2 -5.87 -3.24 -11.05
N TRP A 3 -5.25 -3.65 -9.94
CA TRP A 3 -3.78 -3.71 -9.80
C TRP A 3 -3.04 -4.45 -10.93
N PRO A 4 -3.54 -5.54 -11.56
CA PRO A 4 -2.80 -6.20 -12.63
C PRO A 4 -2.62 -5.30 -13.86
N ALA A 5 -3.62 -4.49 -14.16
CA ALA A 5 -3.56 -3.50 -15.24
C ALA A 5 -2.53 -2.42 -14.93
N ALA A 6 -2.53 -1.89 -13.70
CA ALA A 6 -1.54 -0.90 -13.28
C ALA A 6 -0.11 -1.47 -13.30
N ALA A 7 0.08 -2.72 -12.88
CA ALA A 7 1.38 -3.40 -12.94
C ALA A 7 1.83 -3.67 -14.39
N SER A 8 0.91 -4.03 -15.28
CA SER A 8 1.20 -4.16 -16.72
C SER A 8 1.66 -2.82 -17.30
N VAL A 9 0.92 -1.74 -17.05
CA VAL A 9 1.29 -0.39 -17.51
C VAL A 9 2.62 0.07 -16.91
N ALA A 10 2.93 -0.33 -15.68
CA ALA A 10 4.20 -0.04 -15.05
C ALA A 10 5.39 -0.76 -15.75
N TYR A 11 5.31 -2.08 -15.90
CA TYR A 11 6.46 -2.88 -16.37
C TYR A 11 6.65 -2.87 -17.88
N ASN A 12 5.59 -2.68 -18.65
CA ASN A 12 5.66 -2.66 -20.11
C ASN A 12 6.05 -1.29 -20.69
N THR A 13 6.81 -0.49 -19.91
CA THR A 13 7.32 0.82 -20.34
C THR A 13 8.84 0.86 -20.33
N ALA A 14 9.40 1.82 -21.05
CA ALA A 14 10.84 2.05 -21.04
C ALA A 14 11.37 2.37 -19.62
N VAL A 15 10.59 3.07 -18.79
CA VAL A 15 10.90 3.26 -17.36
C VAL A 15 10.91 1.91 -16.63
N GLY A 16 9.86 1.11 -16.82
CA GLY A 16 9.72 -0.22 -16.21
C GLY A 16 10.90 -1.16 -16.47
N ALA A 17 11.52 -1.08 -17.65
CA ALA A 17 12.64 -1.94 -18.02
C ALA A 17 13.87 -1.84 -17.10
N LEU A 18 14.19 -0.63 -16.58
CA LEU A 18 15.38 -0.40 -15.74
C LEU A 18 15.04 0.04 -14.32
N VAL A 19 13.76 0.14 -13.95
CA VAL A 19 13.36 0.60 -12.61
C VAL A 19 13.93 -0.27 -11.50
N ILE A 20 13.99 -1.59 -11.69
CA ILE A 20 14.52 -2.54 -10.70
C ILE A 20 16.01 -2.27 -10.42
N PRO A 21 16.93 -2.33 -11.42
CA PRO A 21 18.34 -2.05 -11.17
C PRO A 21 18.58 -0.62 -10.67
N VAL A 22 17.82 0.37 -11.15
CA VAL A 22 17.93 1.76 -10.68
C VAL A 22 17.57 1.89 -9.20
N CYS A 23 16.40 1.40 -8.80
CA CYS A 23 15.94 1.47 -7.41
C CYS A 23 16.81 0.63 -6.47
N LEU A 24 17.32 -0.53 -6.92
CA LEU A 24 18.29 -1.31 -6.15
C LEU A 24 19.62 -0.57 -5.97
N GLY A 25 20.12 0.08 -7.02
CA GLY A 25 21.31 0.93 -6.94
C GLY A 25 21.13 2.08 -5.94
N VAL A 26 19.98 2.75 -5.99
CA VAL A 26 19.60 3.78 -5.00
C VAL A 26 19.54 3.20 -3.59
N ASN A 27 18.93 2.03 -3.40
CA ASN A 27 18.87 1.38 -2.09
C ASN A 27 20.27 1.12 -1.53
N LEU A 28 21.16 0.56 -2.35
CA LEU A 28 22.54 0.29 -1.95
C LEU A 28 23.27 1.59 -1.58
N LEU A 29 23.12 2.65 -2.36
CA LEU A 29 23.68 3.95 -2.05
C LEU A 29 23.14 4.51 -0.72
N MET A 30 21.84 4.38 -0.48
CA MET A 30 21.21 4.81 0.78
C MET A 30 21.73 4.02 1.99
N LEU A 31 21.97 2.71 1.84
CA LEU A 31 22.57 1.87 2.87
C LEU A 31 24.02 2.29 3.16
N LEU A 32 24.82 2.57 2.12
CA LEU A 32 26.20 3.03 2.25
C LEU A 32 26.30 4.41 2.92
N THR A 33 25.40 5.33 2.55
CA THR A 33 25.32 6.68 3.12
C THR A 33 24.59 6.74 4.47
N LYS A 34 24.07 5.59 4.94
CA LYS A 34 23.29 5.43 6.17
C LYS A 34 22.01 6.28 6.19
N THR A 35 21.40 6.53 5.04
CA THR A 35 20.10 7.22 4.93
C THR A 35 18.91 6.24 4.95
N THR A 36 19.18 4.93 4.83
CA THR A 36 18.25 3.86 5.22
C THR A 36 18.99 2.70 5.87
N ARG A 37 18.27 1.90 6.65
CA ARG A 37 18.70 0.58 7.14
C ARG A 37 17.86 -0.55 6.55
N THR A 38 16.96 -0.28 5.61
CA THR A 38 16.13 -1.30 4.98
C THR A 38 16.75 -1.74 3.66
N VAL A 39 16.93 -3.05 3.48
CA VAL A 39 17.27 -3.68 2.20
C VAL A 39 15.98 -4.19 1.57
N ASN A 40 15.51 -3.54 0.51
CA ASN A 40 14.27 -3.91 -0.15
C ASN A 40 14.49 -5.06 -1.14
N ILE A 41 14.04 -6.26 -0.76
CA ILE A 41 14.16 -7.47 -1.57
C ILE A 41 12.86 -7.87 -2.26
N ASP A 42 11.78 -7.09 -2.09
CA ASP A 42 10.48 -7.36 -2.68
C ASP A 42 10.39 -6.83 -4.12
N LEU A 43 11.19 -7.43 -5.01
CA LEU A 43 11.41 -6.95 -6.37
C LEU A 43 10.13 -6.89 -7.22
N TRP A 44 9.18 -7.80 -6.97
CA TRP A 44 7.91 -7.79 -7.70
C TRP A 44 7.13 -6.49 -7.45
N ASN A 45 7.13 -6.00 -6.21
CA ASN A 45 6.39 -4.79 -5.86
C ASN A 45 7.07 -3.49 -6.30
N TYR A 46 8.17 -3.55 -7.05
CA TYR A 46 8.78 -2.37 -7.66
C TYR A 46 7.90 -1.76 -8.75
N TRP A 47 6.88 -2.50 -9.21
CA TRP A 47 5.86 -2.00 -10.14
C TRP A 47 5.20 -0.71 -9.63
N HIS A 48 5.09 -0.49 -8.32
CA HIS A 48 4.55 0.77 -7.81
C HIS A 48 5.45 1.96 -8.15
N PHE A 49 6.77 1.83 -8.00
CA PHE A 49 7.72 2.88 -8.37
C PHE A 49 7.79 3.06 -9.89
N ALA A 50 7.70 1.95 -10.62
CA ALA A 50 7.63 1.94 -12.06
C ALA A 50 6.35 2.61 -12.58
N PHE A 51 5.22 2.40 -11.92
CA PHE A 51 3.94 3.00 -12.28
C PHE A 51 3.99 4.53 -12.22
N ILE A 52 4.44 5.09 -11.09
CA ILE A 52 4.52 6.55 -10.96
C ILE A 52 5.50 7.13 -11.98
N GLY A 53 6.62 6.43 -12.21
CA GLY A 53 7.58 6.82 -13.23
C GLY A 53 7.03 6.72 -14.65
N ALA A 54 6.22 5.70 -14.96
CA ALA A 54 5.56 5.50 -16.25
C ALA A 54 4.53 6.60 -16.54
N VAL A 55 3.68 6.93 -15.57
CA VAL A 55 2.71 8.03 -15.71
C VAL A 55 3.45 9.34 -15.97
N VAL A 56 4.45 9.68 -15.16
CA VAL A 56 5.25 10.90 -15.35
C VAL A 56 5.98 10.90 -16.68
N TYR A 57 6.52 9.76 -17.12
CA TYR A 57 7.17 9.61 -18.43
C TYR A 57 6.25 10.03 -19.56
N PHE A 58 5.02 9.50 -19.62
CA PHE A 58 4.09 9.83 -20.69
C PHE A 58 3.59 11.28 -20.60
N VAL A 59 3.30 11.78 -19.40
CA VAL A 59 2.84 13.17 -19.21
C VAL A 59 3.90 14.19 -19.59
N MET A 60 5.18 13.88 -19.33
CA MET A 60 6.31 14.77 -19.61
C MET A 60 6.89 14.57 -21.02
N GLY A 61 6.09 14.08 -21.97
CA GLY A 61 6.50 13.93 -23.37
C GLY A 61 7.53 12.83 -23.58
N GLU A 62 7.30 11.65 -22.98
CA GLU A 62 8.16 10.46 -23.07
C GLU A 62 9.59 10.70 -22.54
N SER A 63 9.71 11.52 -21.50
CA SER A 63 10.99 11.82 -20.88
C SER A 63 11.38 10.77 -19.83
N LEU A 64 12.35 9.92 -20.18
CA LEU A 64 12.93 8.94 -19.26
C LEU A 64 13.53 9.60 -18.00
N LEU A 65 14.10 10.79 -18.14
CA LEU A 65 14.69 11.54 -17.03
C LEU A 65 13.64 11.84 -15.97
N TRP A 66 12.48 12.38 -16.38
CA TRP A 66 11.40 12.69 -15.45
C TRP A 66 10.73 11.43 -14.90
N GLY A 67 10.59 10.38 -15.70
CA GLY A 67 10.07 9.09 -15.26
C GLY A 67 10.92 8.45 -14.16
N TYR A 68 12.24 8.35 -14.36
CA TYR A 68 13.14 7.83 -13.32
C TYR A 68 13.26 8.78 -12.14
N PHE A 69 13.23 10.10 -12.35
CA PHE A 69 13.18 11.06 -11.25
C PHE A 69 12.01 10.77 -10.29
N ALA A 70 10.80 10.65 -10.82
CA ALA A 70 9.62 10.38 -10.01
C ALA A 70 9.69 9.02 -9.29
N ALA A 71 10.16 7.98 -10.00
CA ALA A 71 10.36 6.64 -9.43
C ALA A 71 11.38 6.66 -8.28
N ILE A 72 12.53 7.31 -8.46
CA ILE A 72 13.61 7.43 -7.46
C ILE A 72 13.15 8.22 -6.25
N ILE A 73 12.47 9.35 -6.44
CA ILE A 73 11.94 10.15 -5.32
C ILE A 73 10.92 9.34 -4.52
N CYS A 74 10.00 8.66 -5.19
CA CYS A 74 9.02 7.78 -4.54
C CYS A 74 9.72 6.68 -3.75
N TYR A 75 10.75 6.08 -4.35
CA TYR A 75 11.57 5.05 -3.70
C TYR A 75 12.25 5.57 -2.44
N ILE A 76 12.99 6.68 -2.52
CA ILE A 76 13.73 7.26 -1.38
C ILE A 76 12.78 7.56 -0.21
N ILE A 77 11.66 8.23 -0.47
CA ILE A 77 10.68 8.58 0.55
C ILE A 77 10.12 7.30 1.19
N THR A 78 9.79 6.30 0.38
CA THR A 78 9.25 5.02 0.85
C THR A 78 10.25 4.27 1.72
N MET A 79 11.54 4.24 1.35
CA MET A 79 12.59 3.59 2.15
C MET A 79 12.77 4.25 3.52
N VAL A 80 12.74 5.59 3.57
CA VAL A 80 12.77 6.31 4.84
C VAL A 80 11.54 5.98 5.68
N MET A 81 10.35 5.96 5.09
CA MET A 81 9.12 5.59 5.79
C MET A 81 9.12 4.14 6.27
N ALA A 82 9.65 3.21 5.49
CA ALA A 82 9.83 1.81 5.88
C ALA A 82 10.67 1.70 7.16
N ASP A 83 11.76 2.45 7.27
CA ASP A 83 12.55 2.48 8.49
C ASP A 83 11.83 3.15 9.66
N LEU A 84 11.06 4.22 9.40
CA LEU A 84 10.30 4.94 10.44
C LEU A 84 9.22 4.05 11.06
N THR A 85 8.58 3.23 10.23
CA THR A 85 7.47 2.36 10.63
C THR A 85 7.92 0.98 11.10
N ALA A 86 9.13 0.53 10.77
CA ALA A 86 9.64 -0.81 11.07
C ALA A 86 9.44 -1.21 12.54
N ASN A 87 9.89 -0.39 13.50
CA ASN A 87 9.82 -0.75 14.92
C ASN A 87 8.36 -0.97 15.39
N SER A 88 7.43 -0.12 14.95
CA SER A 88 6.01 -0.24 15.31
C SER A 88 5.39 -1.47 14.66
N PHE A 89 5.73 -1.73 13.39
CA PHE A 89 5.27 -2.91 12.65
C PHE A 89 5.72 -4.21 13.32
N GLN A 90 7.01 -4.35 13.61
CA GLN A 90 7.61 -5.55 14.20
C GLN A 90 7.01 -5.85 15.59
N LYS A 91 6.86 -4.81 16.43
CA LYS A 91 6.26 -4.95 17.77
C LYS A 91 4.80 -5.37 17.74
N TYR A 92 4.04 -4.93 16.75
CA TYR A 92 2.61 -5.21 16.68
C TYR A 92 2.32 -6.62 16.17
N TYR A 93 2.97 -7.03 15.07
CA TYR A 93 2.67 -8.32 14.45
C TYR A 93 3.38 -9.52 15.08
N GLY A 94 4.44 -9.28 15.87
CA GLY A 94 5.20 -10.34 16.54
C GLY A 94 5.98 -11.23 15.57
N ASN A 95 7.09 -11.81 16.03
CA ASN A 95 7.92 -12.75 15.25
C ASN A 95 8.41 -12.24 13.88
N LEU A 96 8.31 -10.94 13.58
CA LEU A 96 8.76 -10.33 12.33
C LEU A 96 9.96 -9.41 12.56
N ASP A 97 10.80 -9.73 13.55
CA ASP A 97 11.96 -8.93 13.91
C ASP A 97 12.90 -8.74 12.70
N GLY A 98 13.30 -7.49 12.49
CA GLY A 98 14.10 -7.12 11.32
C GLY A 98 13.31 -7.06 10.01
N ILE A 99 11.98 -7.19 10.00
CA ILE A 99 11.16 -6.97 8.79
C ILE A 99 10.66 -5.52 8.71
N SER A 100 10.60 -5.00 7.49
CA SER A 100 9.99 -3.71 7.18
C SER A 100 9.17 -3.82 5.88
N ILE A 101 8.26 -2.87 5.66
CA ILE A 101 7.29 -2.89 4.55
C ILE A 101 7.59 -1.72 3.60
N PRO A 102 8.43 -1.88 2.56
CA PRO A 102 8.86 -0.80 1.66
C PRO A 102 7.90 -0.56 0.47
N GLN A 103 6.59 -0.73 0.65
CA GLN A 103 5.61 -0.55 -0.41
C GLN A 103 4.96 0.83 -0.29
N PRO A 104 5.09 1.69 -1.31
CA PRO A 104 4.62 3.07 -1.25
C PRO A 104 3.11 3.17 -1.05
N PHE A 105 2.36 2.18 -1.53
CA PHE A 105 0.92 2.10 -1.32
C PHE A 105 0.60 2.00 0.17
N CYS A 106 1.10 0.99 0.89
CA CYS A 106 0.88 0.84 2.33
C CYS A 106 1.43 2.04 3.12
N GLN A 107 2.64 2.51 2.77
CA GLN A 107 3.28 3.63 3.46
C GLN A 107 2.46 4.93 3.31
N SER A 108 1.76 5.12 2.20
CA SER A 108 0.88 6.28 2.00
C SER A 108 -0.30 6.38 2.96
N PHE A 109 -0.69 5.28 3.62
CA PHE A 109 -1.75 5.30 4.64
C PHE A 109 -1.23 5.73 6.02
N VAL A 110 0.08 5.72 6.26
CA VAL A 110 0.67 6.06 7.54
C VAL A 110 0.37 7.51 7.97
N PRO A 111 0.50 8.54 7.09
CA PRO A 111 0.15 9.91 7.46
C PRO A 111 -1.33 10.05 7.85
N PHE A 112 -2.25 9.43 7.11
CA PHE A 112 -3.66 9.40 7.45
C PHE A 112 -3.89 8.73 8.81
N ALA A 113 -3.27 7.58 9.03
CA ALA A 113 -3.40 6.85 10.29
C ALA A 113 -2.90 7.66 11.48
N LEU A 114 -1.73 8.33 11.37
CA LEU A 114 -1.21 9.17 12.45
C LEU A 114 -2.09 10.37 12.75
N ILE A 115 -2.54 11.09 11.72
CA ILE A 115 -3.35 12.32 11.88
C ILE A 115 -4.74 11.96 12.39
N VAL A 116 -5.45 11.06 11.71
CA VAL A 116 -6.83 10.72 12.04
C VAL A 116 -6.89 9.96 13.37
N ASN A 117 -5.98 9.02 13.65
CA ASN A 117 -5.96 8.36 14.97
C ASN A 117 -5.77 9.38 16.09
N LYS A 118 -4.86 10.35 15.93
CA LYS A 118 -4.63 11.40 16.93
C LYS A 118 -5.85 12.32 17.11
N LEU A 119 -6.61 12.59 16.05
CA LEU A 119 -7.87 13.33 16.16
C LEU A 119 -8.94 12.52 16.89
N LEU A 120 -9.08 11.23 16.58
CA LEU A 120 -10.01 10.33 17.25
C LEU A 120 -9.69 10.16 18.74
N ASP A 121 -8.40 10.07 19.11
CA ASP A 121 -7.95 9.98 20.50
C ASP A 121 -8.29 11.23 21.34
N LYS A 122 -8.50 12.38 20.70
CA LYS A 122 -8.93 13.61 21.38
C LYS A 122 -10.43 13.66 21.66
N ILE A 123 -11.23 12.83 21.02
CA ILE A 123 -12.69 12.84 21.20
C ILE A 123 -13.02 12.11 22.51
N PRO A 124 -13.62 12.80 23.51
CA PRO A 124 -13.95 12.19 24.79
C PRO A 124 -14.89 10.98 24.60
N GLY A 125 -14.54 9.83 25.19
CA GLY A 125 -15.32 8.60 25.09
C GLY A 125 -15.03 7.74 23.86
N PHE A 126 -14.31 8.25 22.85
CA PHE A 126 -13.92 7.45 21.68
C PHE A 126 -12.91 6.36 22.05
N SER A 127 -12.06 6.59 23.05
CA SER A 127 -11.17 5.59 23.63
C SER A 127 -11.89 4.40 24.28
N ARG A 128 -13.20 4.51 24.54
CA ARG A 128 -14.02 3.41 25.07
C ARG A 128 -14.52 2.47 23.97
N LEU A 129 -14.44 2.88 22.70
CA LEU A 129 -14.78 2.07 21.52
C LEU A 129 -13.58 1.20 21.11
N ASP A 130 -13.04 0.44 22.07
CA ASP A 130 -11.96 -0.50 21.79
C ASP A 130 -12.51 -1.86 21.41
N ILE A 131 -12.83 -1.99 20.12
CA ILE A 131 -13.37 -3.20 19.53
C ILE A 131 -12.32 -3.75 18.56
N ASP A 132 -11.74 -4.88 18.92
CA ASP A 132 -10.94 -5.71 18.02
C ASP A 132 -11.79 -6.86 17.44
N ALA A 133 -11.20 -7.69 16.58
CA ALA A 133 -11.90 -8.82 15.99
C ALA A 133 -12.38 -9.84 17.04
N GLU A 134 -11.61 -10.03 18.12
CA GLU A 134 -12.00 -10.92 19.22
C GLU A 134 -13.17 -10.36 20.03
N GLY A 135 -13.19 -9.04 20.27
CA GLY A 135 -14.27 -8.32 20.90
C GLY A 135 -15.57 -8.36 20.09
N LEU A 136 -15.49 -8.29 18.77
CA LEU A 136 -16.64 -8.55 17.89
C LEU A 136 -17.18 -9.97 18.07
N LYS A 137 -16.30 -10.98 18.06
CA LYS A 137 -16.69 -12.38 18.31
C LYS A 137 -17.34 -12.56 19.68
N LYS A 138 -16.78 -11.95 20.73
CA LYS A 138 -17.31 -12.03 22.10
C LYS A 138 -18.71 -11.39 22.22
N LYS A 139 -18.95 -10.28 21.51
CA LYS A 139 -20.20 -9.51 21.59
C LYS A 139 -21.31 -10.08 20.70
N PHE A 140 -20.96 -10.51 19.49
CA PHE A 140 -21.91 -10.94 18.46
C PHE A 140 -21.95 -12.47 18.26
N GLY A 141 -21.15 -13.23 19.02
CA GLY A 141 -21.09 -14.69 18.93
C GLY A 141 -20.66 -15.15 17.54
N VAL A 142 -21.42 -16.08 16.97
CA VAL A 142 -21.19 -16.64 15.63
C VAL A 142 -21.20 -15.56 14.54
N LEU A 143 -22.01 -14.51 14.68
CA LEU A 143 -22.05 -13.39 13.72
C LEU A 143 -20.78 -12.54 13.72
N GLY A 144 -19.99 -12.61 14.81
CA GLY A 144 -18.70 -11.93 14.91
C GLY A 144 -17.53 -12.74 14.36
N GLU A 145 -17.74 -13.97 13.89
CA GLU A 145 -16.68 -14.76 13.28
C GLU A 145 -16.36 -14.22 11.87
N PRO A 146 -15.07 -14.02 11.52
CA PRO A 146 -14.68 -13.48 10.22
C PRO A 146 -15.29 -14.21 9.02
N LEU A 147 -15.40 -15.55 9.11
CA LEU A 147 -16.06 -16.37 8.08
C LEU A 147 -17.53 -15.95 7.88
N VAL A 148 -18.29 -15.90 8.97
CA VAL A 148 -19.73 -15.58 8.93
C VAL A 148 -19.95 -14.14 8.48
N LEU A 149 -19.11 -13.22 8.96
CA LEU A 149 -19.12 -11.84 8.50
C LEU A 149 -18.84 -11.76 6.99
N GLY A 150 -17.86 -12.53 6.50
CA GLY A 150 -17.56 -12.71 5.08
C GLY A 150 -18.78 -13.14 4.27
N VAL A 151 -19.49 -14.17 4.74
CA VAL A 151 -20.72 -14.67 4.09
C VAL A 151 -21.81 -13.61 4.06
N ILE A 152 -22.08 -12.95 5.18
CA ILE A 152 -23.12 -11.91 5.29
C ILE A 152 -22.83 -10.77 4.33
N VAL A 153 -21.60 -10.25 4.33
CA VAL A 153 -21.22 -9.14 3.46
C VAL A 153 -21.21 -9.56 2.00
N GLY A 154 -20.77 -10.78 1.67
CA GLY A 154 -20.86 -11.30 0.30
C GLY A 154 -22.31 -11.39 -0.21
N ILE A 155 -23.24 -11.84 0.63
CA ILE A 155 -24.67 -11.85 0.32
C ILE A 155 -25.21 -10.43 0.11
N LEU A 156 -24.86 -9.49 0.99
CA LEU A 156 -25.27 -8.08 0.86
C LEU A 156 -24.76 -7.46 -0.44
N ILE A 157 -23.49 -7.68 -0.78
CA ILE A 157 -22.92 -7.19 -2.04
C ILE A 157 -23.64 -7.81 -3.23
N GLY A 158 -23.88 -9.13 -3.22
CA GLY A 158 -24.59 -9.81 -4.31
C GLY A 158 -26.00 -9.27 -4.50
N TYR A 159 -26.70 -9.00 -3.40
CA TYR A 159 -28.04 -8.42 -3.42
C TYR A 159 -28.03 -6.99 -3.99
N LEU A 160 -27.10 -6.14 -3.54
CA LEU A 160 -26.95 -4.77 -4.05
C LEU A 160 -26.55 -4.74 -5.54
N ALA A 161 -25.78 -5.74 -5.99
CA ALA A 161 -25.42 -5.93 -7.39
C ALA A 161 -26.56 -6.51 -8.25
N GLN A 162 -27.74 -6.76 -7.66
CA GLN A 162 -28.90 -7.36 -8.32
C GLN A 162 -28.58 -8.71 -8.99
N ALA A 163 -27.66 -9.49 -8.40
CA ALA A 163 -27.36 -10.83 -8.85
C ALA A 163 -28.56 -11.77 -8.60
N ASP A 164 -28.62 -12.89 -9.34
CA ASP A 164 -29.59 -13.93 -9.08
C ASP A 164 -29.32 -14.62 -7.72
N ILE A 165 -30.31 -15.34 -7.18
CA ILE A 165 -30.18 -16.00 -5.86
C ILE A 165 -28.94 -16.89 -5.80
N LYS A 166 -28.62 -17.58 -6.91
CA LYS A 166 -27.41 -18.40 -7.02
C LYS A 166 -26.15 -17.53 -6.91
N GLY A 167 -26.06 -16.43 -7.64
CA GLY A 167 -24.95 -15.49 -7.59
C GLY A 167 -24.76 -14.88 -6.20
N ILE A 168 -25.85 -14.47 -5.54
CA ILE A 168 -25.84 -13.93 -4.17
C ILE A 168 -25.24 -14.93 -3.19
N LEU A 169 -25.76 -16.17 -3.16
CA LEU A 169 -25.27 -17.21 -2.26
C LEU A 169 -23.83 -17.64 -2.59
N THR A 170 -23.49 -17.73 -3.89
CA THR A 170 -22.14 -18.06 -4.36
C THR A 170 -21.13 -17.02 -3.88
N LEU A 171 -21.46 -15.72 -4.01
CA LEU A 171 -20.59 -14.65 -3.52
C LEU A 171 -20.42 -14.70 -2.00
N GLY A 172 -21.50 -14.96 -1.25
CA GLY A 172 -21.42 -15.23 0.19
C GLY A 172 -20.42 -16.33 0.52
N ILE A 173 -20.53 -17.50 -0.12
CA ILE A 173 -19.63 -18.63 0.10
C ILE A 173 -18.18 -18.27 -0.26
N ILE A 174 -17.94 -17.61 -1.39
CA ILE A 174 -16.60 -17.18 -1.81
C ILE A 174 -15.99 -16.25 -0.76
N MET A 175 -16.73 -15.23 -0.32
CA MET A 175 -16.24 -14.27 0.66
C MET A 175 -15.96 -14.93 2.02
N GLY A 176 -16.83 -15.84 2.48
CA GLY A 176 -16.59 -16.64 3.68
C GLY A 176 -15.33 -17.51 3.56
N ALA A 177 -15.15 -18.18 2.43
CA ALA A 177 -13.97 -19.01 2.17
C ALA A 177 -12.68 -18.19 2.15
N VAL A 178 -12.71 -16.99 1.54
CA VAL A 178 -11.56 -16.07 1.53
C VAL A 178 -11.14 -15.68 2.94
N MET A 179 -12.11 -15.40 3.84
CA MET A 179 -11.84 -15.05 5.24
C MET A 179 -11.19 -16.20 6.04
N GLU A 180 -11.41 -17.45 5.63
CA GLU A 180 -10.81 -18.62 6.24
C GLU A 180 -9.44 -18.98 5.62
N LEU A 181 -9.32 -18.83 4.31
CA LEU A 181 -8.13 -19.23 3.56
C LEU A 181 -6.99 -18.21 3.70
N ILE A 182 -7.25 -16.90 3.66
CA ILE A 182 -6.20 -15.88 3.71
C ILE A 182 -5.34 -16.04 4.99
N PRO A 183 -5.90 -16.11 6.22
CA PRO A 183 -5.08 -16.27 7.43
C PRO A 183 -4.19 -17.51 7.40
N ARG A 184 -4.72 -18.62 6.90
CA ARG A 184 -3.99 -19.91 6.81
C ARG A 184 -2.82 -19.80 5.82
N ILE A 185 -3.08 -19.23 4.65
CA ILE A 185 -2.06 -19.02 3.61
C ILE A 185 -0.99 -18.04 4.10
N THR A 186 -1.38 -16.92 4.72
CA THR A 186 -0.46 -15.94 5.29
C THR A 186 0.46 -16.58 6.34
N ARG A 187 -0.06 -17.45 7.21
CA ARG A 187 0.76 -18.16 8.18
C ARG A 187 1.81 -19.05 7.53
N LEU A 188 1.44 -19.81 6.50
CA LEU A 188 2.38 -20.63 5.73
C LEU A 188 3.48 -19.79 5.07
N PHE A 189 3.13 -18.59 4.57
CA PHE A 189 4.12 -17.66 4.03
C PHE A 189 5.08 -17.14 5.10
N ILE A 190 4.60 -16.77 6.29
CA ILE A 190 5.46 -16.37 7.41
C ILE A 190 6.41 -17.52 7.76
N ASP A 191 5.88 -18.72 7.99
CA ASP A 191 6.67 -19.90 8.38
C ASP A 191 7.75 -20.24 7.32
N GLY A 192 7.45 -20.06 6.04
CA GLY A 192 8.41 -20.25 4.94
C GLY A 192 9.46 -19.14 4.82
N LEU A 193 9.13 -17.90 5.19
CA LEU A 193 10.02 -16.74 5.03
C LEU A 193 10.86 -16.45 6.27
N LEU A 194 10.42 -16.88 7.47
CA LEU A 194 11.16 -16.71 8.72
C LEU A 194 12.61 -17.22 8.64
N PRO A 195 12.88 -18.46 8.15
CA PRO A 195 14.26 -18.95 8.05
C PRO A 195 15.13 -18.10 7.12
N ILE A 196 14.54 -17.56 6.04
CA ILE A 196 15.24 -16.68 5.09
C ILE A 196 15.55 -15.35 5.75
N SER A 197 14.61 -14.78 6.51
CA SER A 197 14.81 -13.54 7.26
C SER A 197 15.97 -13.69 8.26
N GLU A 198 15.96 -14.75 9.07
CA GLU A 198 17.02 -15.03 10.05
C GLU A 198 18.39 -15.21 9.39
N LYS A 199 18.47 -16.00 8.31
CA LYS A 199 19.71 -16.17 7.56
C LYS A 199 20.19 -14.88 6.92
N THR A 200 19.28 -14.10 6.33
CA THR A 200 19.65 -12.83 5.70
C THR A 200 20.13 -11.84 6.75
N LYS A 201 19.50 -11.79 7.92
CA LYS A 201 19.96 -11.01 9.07
C LYS A 201 21.38 -11.36 9.47
N THR A 202 21.71 -12.65 9.65
CA THR A 202 23.09 -13.07 9.99
C THR A 202 24.12 -12.74 8.90
N LEU A 203 23.76 -12.89 7.62
CA LEU A 203 24.63 -12.53 6.49
C LEU A 203 24.91 -11.02 6.43
N VAL A 204 23.86 -10.24 6.66
CA VAL A 204 23.91 -8.78 6.64
C VAL A 204 24.66 -8.26 7.86
N GLU A 205 24.43 -8.79 9.06
CA GLU A 205 25.21 -8.48 10.26
C GLU A 205 26.71 -8.75 10.01
N LYS A 206 27.05 -9.88 9.38
CA LYS A 206 28.44 -10.21 9.04
C LYS A 206 29.05 -9.25 8.01
N LYS A 207 28.30 -8.88 6.96
CA LYS A 207 28.80 -7.99 5.89
C LYS A 207 28.80 -6.51 6.26
N PHE A 208 27.94 -6.09 7.17
CA PHE A 208 27.78 -4.69 7.59
C PHE A 208 28.36 -4.43 8.99
N ASN A 209 29.33 -5.23 9.46
CA ASN A 209 30.05 -5.03 10.71
C ASN A 209 29.14 -4.92 11.95
N GLY A 210 28.18 -5.84 12.10
CA GLY A 210 27.26 -5.88 13.24
C GLY A 210 26.15 -4.82 13.22
N ARG A 211 25.95 -4.12 12.10
CA ARG A 211 24.85 -3.16 11.96
C ARG A 211 23.50 -3.85 11.88
N GLN A 212 22.52 -3.26 12.56
CA GLN A 212 21.13 -3.71 12.51
C GLN A 212 20.49 -3.20 11.20
N VAL A 213 20.10 -4.14 10.35
CA VAL A 213 19.48 -3.87 9.04
C VAL A 213 18.12 -4.58 9.00
N ASN A 214 17.13 -3.90 8.41
CA ASN A 214 15.82 -4.48 8.15
C ASN A 214 15.77 -5.08 6.74
N ILE A 215 15.02 -6.15 6.59
CA ILE A 215 14.67 -6.77 5.32
C ILE A 215 13.30 -6.25 4.91
N GLY A 216 13.25 -5.58 3.76
CA GLY A 216 12.03 -5.08 3.16
C GLY A 216 11.27 -6.19 2.47
N MET A 217 10.07 -6.52 2.96
CA MET A 217 9.25 -7.63 2.48
C MET A 217 7.82 -7.19 2.15
N SER A 218 7.08 -8.06 1.47
CA SER A 218 5.69 -7.81 1.08
C SER A 218 4.74 -7.70 2.28
N PRO A 219 3.78 -6.75 2.26
CA PRO A 219 2.70 -6.66 3.25
C PRO A 219 1.81 -7.91 3.30
N ALA A 220 1.87 -8.78 2.28
CA ALA A 220 1.15 -10.06 2.25
C ALA A 220 1.44 -10.96 3.47
N LEU A 221 2.56 -10.72 4.15
CA LEU A 221 2.92 -11.38 5.40
C LEU A 221 1.92 -11.18 6.53
N VAL A 222 1.09 -10.12 6.49
CA VAL A 222 0.21 -9.77 7.62
C VAL A 222 -1.23 -9.47 7.23
N ILE A 223 -1.59 -9.64 5.96
CA ILE A 223 -2.98 -9.38 5.49
C ILE A 223 -4.00 -10.34 6.10
N GLY A 224 -3.55 -11.52 6.57
CA GLY A 224 -4.36 -12.48 7.29
C GLY A 224 -4.76 -12.08 8.70
N HIS A 225 -4.33 -10.90 9.18
CA HIS A 225 -4.74 -10.42 10.50
C HIS A 225 -6.26 -10.20 10.56
N PRO A 226 -6.98 -10.73 11.57
CA PRO A 226 -8.43 -10.68 11.65
C PRO A 226 -9.02 -9.26 11.49
N THR A 227 -8.45 -8.26 12.15
CA THR A 227 -8.87 -6.85 11.99
C THR A 227 -8.72 -6.36 10.55
N THR A 228 -7.64 -6.71 9.85
CA THR A 228 -7.44 -6.32 8.44
C THR A 228 -8.56 -6.88 7.58
N LEU A 229 -8.89 -8.15 7.76
CA LEU A 229 -9.93 -8.84 7.02
C LEU A 229 -11.31 -8.21 7.26
N VAL A 230 -11.69 -8.03 8.53
CA VAL A 230 -12.98 -7.45 8.94
C VAL A 230 -13.13 -6.02 8.41
N VAL A 231 -12.11 -5.17 8.59
CA VAL A 231 -12.19 -3.76 8.17
C VAL A 231 -12.22 -3.65 6.65
N SER A 232 -11.41 -4.44 5.94
CA SER A 232 -11.41 -4.45 4.46
C SER A 232 -12.80 -4.83 3.95
N LEU A 233 -13.39 -5.88 4.52
CA LEU A 233 -14.71 -6.37 4.15
C LEU A 233 -15.80 -5.31 4.34
N LEU A 234 -15.80 -4.59 5.46
CA LEU A 234 -16.75 -3.51 5.73
C LEU A 234 -16.54 -2.29 4.81
N LEU A 235 -15.30 -2.01 4.42
CA LEU A 235 -14.99 -0.90 3.53
C LEU A 235 -15.40 -1.17 2.08
N ILE A 236 -15.44 -2.44 1.63
CA ILE A 236 -15.85 -2.76 0.25
C ILE A 236 -17.18 -2.12 -0.14
N PRO A 237 -18.32 -2.41 0.52
CA PRO A 237 -19.59 -1.80 0.16
C PRO A 237 -19.59 -0.29 0.42
N THR A 238 -18.90 0.16 1.47
CA THR A 238 -18.86 1.58 1.85
C THR A 238 -18.17 2.43 0.77
N VAL A 239 -17.06 1.96 0.24
CA VAL A 239 -16.27 2.67 -0.78
C VAL A 239 -16.98 2.63 -2.14
N LEU A 240 -17.66 1.53 -2.47
CA LEU A 240 -18.53 1.47 -3.65
C LEU A 240 -19.67 2.48 -3.56
N PHE A 241 -20.32 2.59 -2.40
CA PHE A 241 -21.36 3.58 -2.17
C PHE A 241 -20.79 5.01 -2.28
N LEU A 242 -19.67 5.28 -1.61
CA LEU A 242 -18.99 6.58 -1.69
C LEU A 242 -18.60 6.94 -3.13
N ALA A 243 -18.10 5.98 -3.92
CA ALA A 243 -17.74 6.21 -5.31
C ALA A 243 -18.93 6.71 -6.15
N VAL A 244 -20.16 6.31 -5.82
CA VAL A 244 -21.37 6.76 -6.52
C VAL A 244 -21.83 8.14 -6.04
N ILE A 245 -21.74 8.42 -4.74
CA ILE A 245 -22.33 9.64 -4.15
C ILE A 245 -21.37 10.83 -4.07
N LEU A 246 -20.05 10.60 -4.12
CA LEU A 246 -19.07 11.67 -3.95
C LEU A 246 -19.10 12.63 -5.16
N PRO A 247 -19.29 13.94 -4.93
CA PRO A 247 -19.42 14.91 -6.00
C PRO A 247 -18.11 15.02 -6.78
N GLY A 248 -18.17 14.88 -8.11
CA GLY A 248 -17.00 14.98 -8.98
C GLY A 248 -16.14 13.72 -9.03
N ASN A 249 -16.44 12.67 -8.26
CA ASN A 249 -15.80 11.37 -8.45
C ASN A 249 -16.33 10.71 -9.74
N GLN A 250 -15.42 10.19 -10.57
CA GLN A 250 -15.76 9.45 -11.79
C GLN A 250 -15.19 8.03 -11.78
N PHE A 251 -14.55 7.63 -10.69
CA PHE A 251 -13.92 6.33 -10.58
C PHE A 251 -14.77 5.34 -9.80
N LEU A 252 -15.06 4.18 -10.39
CA LEU A 252 -15.73 3.06 -9.73
C LEU A 252 -14.73 1.89 -9.48
N PRO A 253 -14.38 1.56 -8.22
CA PRO A 253 -13.24 0.70 -7.90
C PRO A 253 -13.50 -0.82 -8.00
N LEU A 254 -14.36 -1.30 -8.91
CA LEU A 254 -14.79 -2.70 -8.96
C LEU A 254 -13.62 -3.71 -9.05
N ALA A 255 -12.66 -3.45 -9.93
CA ALA A 255 -11.51 -4.34 -10.13
C ALA A 255 -10.38 -4.16 -9.09
N SER A 256 -10.45 -3.11 -8.28
CA SER A 256 -9.49 -2.82 -7.22
C SER A 256 -9.92 -3.33 -5.85
N LEU A 257 -11.13 -3.91 -5.73
CA LEU A 257 -11.63 -4.35 -4.42
C LEU A 257 -10.77 -5.47 -3.81
N ALA A 258 -10.16 -6.30 -4.65
CA ALA A 258 -9.28 -7.38 -4.21
C ALA A 258 -8.01 -6.85 -3.49
N GLY A 259 -7.56 -5.63 -3.79
CA GLY A 259 -6.38 -5.04 -3.16
C GLY A 259 -6.66 -4.44 -1.77
N MET A 260 -7.91 -4.41 -1.30
CA MET A 260 -8.27 -3.72 -0.05
C MET A 260 -7.58 -4.29 1.21
N PHE A 261 -7.16 -5.56 1.17
CA PHE A 261 -6.44 -6.17 2.28
C PHE A 261 -5.05 -5.58 2.52
N TYR A 262 -4.48 -4.89 1.52
CA TYR A 262 -3.14 -4.31 1.59
C TYR A 262 -3.09 -2.89 2.19
N LEU A 263 -4.24 -2.28 2.52
CA LEU A 263 -4.27 -0.91 3.07
C LEU A 263 -3.79 -0.85 4.51
N PHE A 264 -4.21 -1.81 5.32
CA PHE A 264 -4.11 -1.74 6.77
C PHE A 264 -2.84 -2.30 7.43
N PRO A 265 -1.94 -3.06 6.78
CA PRO A 265 -0.69 -3.55 7.38
C PRO A 265 0.10 -2.51 8.18
N LEU A 266 0.11 -1.24 7.77
CA LEU A 266 0.81 -0.17 8.49
C LEU A 266 -0.12 0.74 9.31
N VAL A 267 -1.44 0.57 9.18
CA VAL A 267 -2.44 1.28 9.97
C VAL A 267 -2.67 0.57 11.30
N LEU A 268 -2.75 -0.77 11.30
CA LEU A 268 -3.01 -1.58 12.49
C LEU A 268 -2.02 -1.33 13.63
N PRO A 269 -0.69 -1.22 13.41
CA PRO A 269 0.25 -0.89 14.47
C PRO A 269 -0.03 0.46 15.15
N ILE A 270 -0.65 1.41 14.43
CA ILE A 270 -0.99 2.74 14.94
C ILE A 270 -2.31 2.69 15.71
N THR A 271 -3.31 1.98 15.18
CA THR A 271 -4.63 1.83 15.81
C THR A 271 -4.68 0.75 16.88
N LYS A 272 -3.60 -0.02 17.03
CA LYS A 272 -3.48 -1.19 17.91
C LYS A 272 -4.55 -2.25 17.64
N GLY A 273 -4.96 -2.43 16.39
CA GLY A 273 -5.95 -3.44 15.99
C GLY A 273 -7.41 -3.06 16.23
N ASN A 274 -7.68 -1.82 16.66
CA ASN A 274 -9.04 -1.31 16.83
C ASN A 274 -9.76 -1.20 15.48
N VAL A 275 -10.84 -1.97 15.32
CA VAL A 275 -11.64 -2.08 14.08
C VAL A 275 -12.25 -0.74 13.71
N VAL A 276 -12.85 -0.02 14.67
CA VAL A 276 -13.58 1.23 14.41
C VAL A 276 -12.62 2.33 13.96
N LYS A 277 -11.49 2.50 14.64
CA LYS A 277 -10.43 3.45 14.25
C LYS A 277 -9.89 3.15 12.87
N THR A 278 -9.55 1.88 12.64
CA THR A 278 -8.97 1.42 11.37
C THR A 278 -9.96 1.62 10.22
N PHE A 279 -11.26 1.35 10.45
CA PHE A 279 -12.33 1.62 9.49
C PHE A 279 -12.45 3.10 9.16
N ILE A 280 -12.48 3.99 10.15
CA ILE A 280 -12.59 5.45 9.90
C ILE A 280 -11.35 5.98 9.17
N ILE A 281 -10.15 5.52 9.54
CA ILE A 281 -8.91 5.89 8.83
C ILE A 281 -8.97 5.42 7.39
N GLY A 282 -9.38 4.17 7.15
CA GLY A 282 -9.56 3.63 5.81
C GLY A 282 -10.60 4.42 5.01
N LEU A 283 -11.71 4.78 5.63
CA LEU A 283 -12.78 5.57 5.02
C LEU A 283 -12.28 6.94 4.55
N VAL A 284 -11.56 7.66 5.42
CA VAL A 284 -10.99 8.98 5.09
C VAL A 284 -9.95 8.84 3.98
N ALA A 285 -9.01 7.90 4.12
CA ALA A 285 -7.94 7.71 3.16
C ALA A 285 -8.49 7.30 1.78
N LEU A 286 -9.47 6.40 1.73
CA LEU A 286 -10.10 5.97 0.48
C LEU A 286 -10.99 7.04 -0.14
N THR A 287 -11.68 7.85 0.66
CA THR A 287 -12.45 9.01 0.14
C THR A 287 -11.52 9.97 -0.60
N VAL A 288 -10.38 10.30 0.00
CA VAL A 288 -9.35 11.13 -0.65
C VAL A 288 -8.76 10.39 -1.86
N GLY A 289 -8.51 9.09 -1.71
CA GLY A 289 -8.01 8.21 -2.75
C GLY A 289 -8.88 8.18 -4.02
N LEU A 290 -10.21 8.17 -3.89
CA LEU A 290 -11.14 8.21 -5.01
C LEU A 290 -10.97 9.50 -5.83
N TYR A 291 -10.76 10.64 -5.17
CA TYR A 291 -10.45 11.90 -5.85
C TYR A 291 -9.09 11.85 -6.54
N PHE A 292 -8.07 11.27 -5.92
CA PHE A 292 -6.75 11.10 -6.55
C PHE A 292 -6.84 10.24 -7.82
N VAL A 293 -7.58 9.13 -7.79
CA VAL A 293 -7.74 8.30 -8.99
C VAL A 293 -8.50 9.03 -10.08
N THR A 294 -9.59 9.75 -9.72
CA THR A 294 -10.36 10.52 -10.70
C THR A 294 -9.51 11.60 -11.37
N ASP A 295 -8.69 12.28 -10.58
CA ASP A 295 -7.80 13.33 -11.07
C ASP A 295 -6.65 12.80 -11.95
N MET A 296 -6.10 11.62 -11.63
CA MET A 296 -5.05 10.96 -12.42
C MET A 296 -5.59 10.20 -13.65
N ALA A 297 -6.91 10.08 -13.80
CA ALA A 297 -7.52 9.18 -14.77
C ALA A 297 -7.12 9.49 -16.22
N ALA A 298 -7.04 10.77 -16.58
CA ALA A 298 -6.67 11.19 -17.94
C ALA A 298 -5.25 10.72 -18.31
N ASP A 299 -4.28 10.97 -17.45
CA ASP A 299 -2.88 10.65 -17.72
C ASP A 299 -2.61 9.15 -17.63
N PHE A 300 -3.29 8.46 -16.71
CA PHE A 300 -3.24 7.01 -16.69
C PHE A 300 -3.86 6.41 -17.96
N THR A 301 -4.92 7.02 -18.50
CA THR A 301 -5.49 6.59 -19.79
C THR A 301 -4.47 6.69 -20.92
N VAL A 302 -3.71 7.78 -20.98
CA VAL A 302 -2.64 7.95 -21.97
C VAL A 302 -1.59 6.85 -21.82
N ALA A 303 -1.10 6.63 -20.60
CA ALA A 303 -0.08 5.61 -20.32
C ALA A 303 -0.57 4.19 -20.68
N ALA A 304 -1.80 3.85 -20.31
CA ALA A 304 -2.38 2.55 -20.58
C ALA A 304 -2.60 2.29 -22.07
N ASN A 305 -3.12 3.29 -22.81
CA ASN A 305 -3.32 3.17 -24.25
C ASN A 305 -1.99 3.07 -25.00
N ALA A 306 -0.96 3.80 -24.58
CA ALA A 306 0.38 3.71 -25.17
C ALA A 306 0.99 2.32 -24.97
N VAL A 307 0.87 1.76 -23.75
CA VAL A 307 1.31 0.39 -23.46
C VAL A 307 0.52 -0.62 -24.28
N TYR A 308 -0.81 -0.53 -24.32
CA TYR A 308 -1.64 -1.44 -25.10
C TYR A 308 -1.31 -1.38 -26.60
N ALA A 309 -1.10 -0.19 -27.17
CA ALA A 309 -0.70 -0.04 -28.56
C ALA A 309 0.62 -0.75 -28.86
N ALA A 310 1.60 -0.65 -27.95
CA ALA A 310 2.93 -1.23 -28.10
C ALA A 310 2.96 -2.76 -27.89
N THR A 311 2.24 -3.29 -26.90
CA THR A 311 2.37 -4.68 -26.46
C THR A 311 1.18 -5.57 -26.77
N GLN A 312 0.02 -4.98 -27.06
CA GLN A 312 -1.27 -5.68 -27.15
C GLN A 312 -1.65 -6.43 -25.86
N ASP A 313 -1.08 -6.05 -24.71
CA ASP A 313 -1.41 -6.67 -23.42
C ASP A 313 -2.85 -6.37 -23.02
N ALA A 314 -3.67 -7.42 -22.94
CA ALA A 314 -5.08 -7.32 -22.57
C ALA A 314 -5.29 -6.67 -21.19
N ALA A 315 -4.32 -6.77 -20.27
CA ALA A 315 -4.41 -6.14 -18.96
C ALA A 315 -4.36 -4.60 -19.04
N ALA A 316 -3.68 -4.03 -20.04
CA ALA A 316 -3.58 -2.58 -20.25
C ALA A 316 -4.73 -2.00 -21.10
N LYS A 317 -5.55 -2.86 -21.72
CA LYS A 317 -6.65 -2.43 -22.59
C LYS A 317 -7.76 -1.76 -21.77
N ILE A 318 -8.01 -0.49 -22.06
CA ILE A 318 -9.17 0.24 -21.52
C ILE A 318 -10.38 -0.03 -22.42
N PRO A 319 -11.55 -0.40 -21.86
CA PRO A 319 -12.78 -0.52 -22.63
C PRO A 319 -13.19 0.81 -23.29
N ASP A 320 -13.79 0.74 -24.48
CA ASP A 320 -14.22 1.92 -25.23
C ASP A 320 -15.22 2.77 -24.40
N GLY A 321 -15.01 4.08 -24.38
CA GLY A 321 -15.83 5.03 -23.62
C GLY A 321 -15.49 5.13 -22.13
N PHE A 322 -14.46 4.41 -21.64
CA PHE A 322 -13.98 4.51 -20.27
C PHE A 322 -12.60 5.17 -20.19
N ALA A 323 -12.28 5.71 -19.01
CA ALA A 323 -10.95 6.16 -18.64
C ALA A 323 -10.24 5.13 -17.74
N GLY A 324 -8.92 5.10 -17.81
CA GLY A 324 -8.06 4.28 -16.98
C GLY A 324 -7.99 4.79 -15.54
N GLY A 325 -8.03 3.86 -14.58
CA GLY A 325 -7.93 4.16 -13.15
C GLY A 325 -7.72 2.88 -12.35
N ALA A 326 -6.93 2.94 -11.28
CA ALA A 326 -6.70 1.82 -10.36
C ALA A 326 -6.48 2.33 -8.94
N LEU A 327 -7.31 1.88 -8.00
CA LEU A 327 -7.20 2.29 -6.59
C LEU A 327 -5.89 1.82 -5.98
N ASP A 328 -5.43 0.63 -6.39
CA ASP A 328 -4.34 -0.13 -5.76
C ASP A 328 -2.97 0.57 -5.79
N PHE A 329 -2.85 1.69 -6.51
CA PHE A 329 -1.74 2.61 -6.33
C PHE A 329 -2.05 4.07 -6.72
N ALA A 330 -3.01 4.36 -7.61
CA ALA A 330 -3.33 5.77 -7.92
C ALA A 330 -4.00 6.51 -6.75
N SER A 331 -4.50 5.79 -5.74
CA SER A 331 -4.97 6.38 -4.48
C SER A 331 -3.85 6.68 -3.47
N SER A 332 -2.60 6.32 -3.80
CA SER A 332 -1.42 6.54 -2.97
C SER A 332 -1.18 8.03 -2.78
N LEU A 333 -1.18 8.52 -1.54
CA LEU A 333 -0.80 9.89 -1.20
C LEU A 333 0.60 10.23 -1.71
N LEU A 334 1.57 9.32 -1.56
CA LEU A 334 2.93 9.52 -2.05
C LEU A 334 2.94 9.60 -3.58
N GLY A 335 2.23 8.68 -4.25
CA GLY A 335 2.14 8.64 -5.71
C GLY A 335 1.52 9.92 -6.26
N TRP A 336 0.34 10.30 -5.77
CA TRP A 336 -0.39 11.47 -6.23
C TRP A 336 0.38 12.78 -6.01
N CYS A 337 0.96 12.97 -4.82
CA CYS A 337 1.76 14.17 -4.53
C CYS A 337 2.98 14.27 -5.45
N ILE A 338 3.70 13.18 -5.68
CA ILE A 338 4.88 13.17 -6.57
C ILE A 338 4.47 13.48 -8.00
N TYR A 339 3.41 12.84 -8.50
CA TYR A 339 2.87 13.09 -9.83
C TYR A 339 2.46 14.56 -9.99
N LYS A 340 1.66 15.11 -9.07
CA LYS A 340 1.21 16.51 -9.16
C LYS A 340 2.34 17.51 -9.12
N LEU A 341 3.26 17.34 -8.16
CA LEU A 341 4.41 18.23 -8.04
C LEU A 341 5.31 18.14 -9.27
N THR A 342 5.53 16.95 -9.83
CA THR A 342 6.43 16.77 -10.98
C THR A 342 5.81 17.26 -12.27
N CYS A 343 4.56 16.93 -12.55
CA CYS A 343 3.92 17.19 -13.84
C CYS A 343 3.30 18.59 -13.95
N TYR A 344 2.81 19.16 -12.85
CA TYR A 344 1.96 20.37 -12.91
C TYR A 344 2.53 21.61 -12.21
N LEU A 345 3.57 21.46 -11.37
CA LEU A 345 4.24 22.60 -10.73
C LEU A 345 5.59 22.92 -11.38
N SER A 346 5.77 22.51 -12.64
CA SER A 346 6.97 22.73 -13.46
C SER A 346 8.25 22.39 -12.68
N TYR A 347 9.30 23.22 -12.70
CA TYR A 347 10.56 22.96 -12.00
C TYR A 347 10.51 23.14 -10.47
N ILE A 348 9.51 23.88 -9.96
CA ILE A 348 9.39 24.17 -8.52
C ILE A 348 9.02 22.90 -7.76
N GLY A 349 8.06 22.12 -8.26
CA GLY A 349 7.61 20.89 -7.61
C GLY A 349 8.72 19.83 -7.47
N PRO A 350 9.47 19.47 -8.52
CA PRO A 350 10.66 18.63 -8.44
C PRO A 350 11.71 19.14 -7.46
N ALA A 351 11.99 20.45 -7.45
CA ALA A 351 12.94 21.03 -6.50
C ALA A 351 12.48 20.82 -5.04
N LEU A 352 11.20 21.05 -4.76
CA LEU A 352 10.60 20.79 -3.44
C LEU A 352 10.68 19.30 -3.06
N LEU A 353 10.39 18.40 -4.01
CA LEU A 353 10.50 16.96 -3.80
C LEU A 353 11.93 16.52 -3.46
N VAL A 354 12.94 17.08 -4.14
CA VAL A 354 14.36 16.82 -3.85
C VAL A 354 14.71 17.31 -2.45
N VAL A 355 14.32 18.54 -2.10
CA VAL A 355 14.58 19.10 -0.76
C VAL A 355 13.92 18.25 0.31
N LEU A 356 12.67 17.83 0.11
CA LEU A 356 11.94 16.96 1.02
C LEU A 356 12.62 15.59 1.16
N ALA A 357 12.98 14.95 0.06
CA ALA A 357 13.65 13.65 0.05
C ALA A 357 15.00 13.71 0.79
N ILE A 358 15.81 14.75 0.53
CA ILE A 358 17.08 14.98 1.23
C ILE A 358 16.84 15.22 2.72
N ALA A 359 15.87 16.07 3.09
CA ALA A 359 15.55 16.33 4.49
C ALA A 359 15.15 15.03 5.22
N LEU A 360 14.28 14.22 4.62
CA LEU A 360 13.86 12.93 5.16
C LEU A 360 15.04 11.95 5.31
N MET A 361 15.90 11.86 4.29
CA MET A 361 17.13 11.05 4.35
C MET A 361 18.05 11.50 5.49
N LEU A 362 18.25 12.80 5.67
CA LEU A 362 19.10 13.34 6.75
C LEU A 362 18.50 13.11 8.14
N ILE A 363 17.18 13.25 8.28
CA ILE A 363 16.46 12.94 9.53
C ILE A 363 16.63 11.45 9.86
N ASN A 364 16.40 10.57 8.89
CA ASN A 364 16.54 9.13 9.09
C ASN A 364 17.98 8.74 9.42
N ARG A 365 18.96 9.34 8.73
CA ARG A 365 20.38 9.15 9.02
C ARG A 365 20.75 9.56 10.43
N ARG A 366 20.27 10.71 10.91
CA ARG A 366 20.50 11.15 12.29
C ARG A 366 19.96 10.13 13.29
N ARG A 367 18.74 9.62 13.07
CA ARG A 367 18.14 8.59 13.92
C ARG A 367 18.94 7.29 13.91
N ILE A 368 19.31 6.78 12.74
CA ILE A 368 20.11 5.55 12.60
C ILE A 368 21.44 5.68 13.37
N LEU A 369 22.14 6.81 13.20
CA LEU A 369 23.40 7.06 13.89
C LEU A 369 23.23 7.20 15.41
N GLN A 370 22.10 7.72 15.90
CA GLN A 370 21.80 7.79 17.33
C GLN A 370 21.52 6.39 17.91
N GLU A 371 20.72 5.58 17.21
CA GLU A 371 20.43 4.20 17.62
C GLU A 371 21.71 3.33 17.64
N GLU A 372 22.57 3.45 16.62
CA GLU A 372 23.87 2.76 16.58
C GLU A 372 24.76 3.16 17.77
N LYS A 373 24.82 4.45 18.13
CA LYS A 373 25.60 4.92 19.29
C LYS A 373 25.06 4.35 20.60
N ASN A 374 23.74 4.34 20.77
CA ASN A 374 23.10 3.84 21.98
C ASN A 374 23.20 2.32 22.14
N SER A 375 23.45 1.58 21.05
CA SER A 375 23.69 0.12 21.11
C SER A 375 25.13 -0.27 21.46
N LEU A 376 26.07 0.68 21.40
CA LEU A 376 27.51 0.47 21.64
C LEU A 376 27.98 0.96 23.02
N GLY A 377 27.13 1.69 23.75
CA GLY A 377 27.37 2.14 25.13
C GLY A 377 26.39 1.47 26.06
#